data_AF-A0A954DFD0-F1
#
_entry.id   AF-A0A954DFD0-F1
#
_cell.length_a   1.000
_cell.length_b   1.000
_cell.length_c   1.000
_cell.angle_alpha   90.00
_cell.angle_beta   90.00
_cell.angle_gamma   90.00
#
_symmetry.space_group_name_H-M   'P 1'
#
loop_
_entity.id
_entity.type
_entity.pdbx_description
1 polymer ?
#
loop_
_entity_poly.entity_id
_entity_poly.type
_entity_poly.pdbx_seq_one_letter_code
_entity_poly.pdbx_strand_id
1 'polypeptide(L)'
;MMNDEPLVTIDEEEKANGKKAAGKKVDVEFENTMSREEAVSYFEAIVAGLKKGRLHIKQGDQSLDLEPAQQVDVEVRASHKKGRERIRFEIAWRETRESDLSISSE
;
A
#
# COMPACT_ATOMS: atom_id res chain seq x y z
N MET A 1 -15.18 -35.79 -55.72
CA MET A 1 -14.13 -34.75 -55.76
C MET A 1 -14.53 -33.77 -54.67
N MET A 2 -14.07 -34.01 -53.44
CA MET A 2 -12.94 -33.33 -52.81
C MET A 2 -13.20 -31.83 -52.61
N ASN A 3 -13.43 -31.52 -51.33
CA ASN A 3 -13.10 -30.30 -50.60
C ASN A 3 -14.04 -29.09 -50.74
N ASP A 4 -15.06 -29.06 -49.87
CA ASP A 4 -15.50 -27.82 -49.23
C ASP A 4 -15.30 -27.97 -47.72
N GLU A 5 -14.20 -27.40 -47.25
CA GLU A 5 -13.88 -26.90 -45.88
C GLU A 5 -12.36 -26.67 -45.89
N PRO A 6 -11.83 -25.49 -45.51
CA PRO A 6 -12.09 -24.79 -44.23
C PRO A 6 -12.26 -23.25 -44.43
N LEU A 7 -12.69 -22.44 -43.46
CA LEU A 7 -11.99 -22.00 -42.25
C LEU A 7 -13.03 -21.26 -41.39
N VAL A 8 -13.38 -21.82 -40.23
CA VAL A 8 -13.98 -21.02 -39.16
C VAL A 8 -12.83 -20.30 -38.47
N THR A 9 -12.65 -19.02 -38.78
CA THR A 9 -11.90 -18.11 -37.94
C THR A 9 -12.75 -17.81 -36.71
N ILE A 10 -12.49 -18.52 -35.62
CA ILE A 10 -12.84 -18.06 -34.27
C ILE A 10 -11.57 -17.44 -33.69
N ASP A 11 -11.39 -16.17 -34.03
CA ASP A 11 -10.72 -15.23 -33.14
C ASP A 11 -11.64 -15.03 -31.95
N GLU A 12 -11.19 -15.41 -30.76
CA GLU A 12 -11.38 -14.67 -29.51
C GLU A 12 -10.71 -15.49 -28.40
N GLU A 13 -9.42 -15.22 -28.20
CA GLU A 13 -8.75 -15.52 -26.94
C GLU A 13 -9.53 -14.83 -25.82
N GLU A 14 -10.39 -15.58 -25.12
CA GLU A 14 -10.92 -15.20 -23.83
C GLU A 14 -9.74 -14.99 -22.87
N LYS A 15 -9.32 -13.73 -22.74
CA LYS A 15 -8.47 -13.30 -21.63
C LYS A 15 -9.22 -13.58 -20.34
N ALA A 16 -8.79 -14.65 -19.67
CA ALA A 16 -9.13 -14.98 -18.30
C ALA A 16 -8.81 -13.78 -17.39
N ASN A 17 -9.79 -12.90 -17.17
CA ASN A 17 -9.74 -11.85 -16.18
C ASN A 17 -10.01 -12.48 -14.82
N GLY A 18 -8.99 -13.13 -14.27
CA GLY A 18 -8.95 -13.57 -12.87
C GLY A 18 -8.92 -12.35 -11.96
N LYS A 19 -10.07 -11.69 -11.78
CA LYS A 19 -10.26 -10.67 -10.75
C LYS A 19 -10.28 -11.40 -9.40
N LYS A 20 -9.08 -11.68 -8.85
CA LYS A 20 -8.91 -12.17 -7.48
C LYS A 20 -9.70 -11.25 -6.56
N ALA A 21 -10.57 -11.83 -5.74
CA ALA A 21 -11.37 -11.10 -4.76
C ALA A 21 -10.44 -10.24 -3.90
N ALA A 22 -10.49 -8.92 -4.09
CA ALA A 22 -9.71 -7.98 -3.31
C ALA A 22 -10.26 -8.03 -1.88
N GLY A 23 -9.41 -8.40 -0.92
CA GLY A 23 -9.73 -8.26 0.50
C GLY A 23 -10.17 -6.84 0.81
N LYS A 24 -11.06 -6.68 1.79
CA LYS A 24 -11.61 -5.39 2.19
C LYS A 24 -10.48 -4.45 2.62
N LYS A 25 -10.16 -3.43 1.80
CA LYS A 25 -9.21 -2.37 2.16
C LYS A 25 -9.80 -1.55 3.30
N VAL A 26 -9.08 -1.47 4.42
CA VAL A 26 -9.38 -0.50 5.49
C VAL A 26 -8.41 0.66 5.30
N ASP A 27 -8.95 1.85 5.13
CA ASP A 27 -8.18 3.08 4.93
C ASP A 27 -8.69 4.14 5.92
N VAL A 28 -7.77 4.92 6.49
CA VAL A 28 -8.06 6.01 7.41
C VAL A 28 -7.41 7.26 6.84
N GLU A 29 -8.22 8.18 6.32
CA GLU A 29 -7.75 9.42 5.71
C GLU A 29 -8.07 10.63 6.59
N PHE A 30 -7.04 11.45 6.82
CA PHE A 30 -7.15 12.68 7.60
C PHE A 30 -6.60 13.86 6.78
N GLU A 31 -7.48 14.81 6.47
CA GLU A 31 -7.12 16.08 5.85
C GLU A 31 -7.45 17.21 6.80
N ASN A 32 -6.43 17.97 7.22
CA ASN A 32 -6.59 19.13 8.07
C ASN A 32 -5.55 20.21 7.73
N THR A 33 -5.92 21.48 7.93
CA THR A 33 -4.97 22.59 7.91
C THR A 33 -4.55 22.88 9.35
N MET A 34 -3.24 22.83 9.61
CA MET A 34 -2.68 23.00 10.95
C MET A 34 -1.40 23.84 10.87
N SER A 35 -0.93 24.31 12.02
CA SER A 35 0.39 24.93 12.14
C SER A 35 1.52 23.94 11.84
N ARG A 36 2.71 24.47 11.55
CA ARG A 36 3.89 23.62 11.29
C ARG A 36 4.25 22.82 12.54
N GLU A 37 4.11 23.41 13.71
CA GLU A 37 4.42 22.82 15.01
C GLU A 37 3.49 21.64 15.35
N GLU A 38 2.20 21.76 15.01
CA GLU A 38 1.25 20.65 15.10
C GLU A 38 1.64 19.52 14.13
N ALA A 39 1.99 19.85 12.88
CA ALA A 39 2.43 18.86 11.90
C ALA A 39 3.70 18.10 12.35
N VAL A 40 4.67 18.79 12.95
CA VAL A 40 5.88 18.17 13.52
C VAL A 40 5.52 17.16 14.61
N SER A 41 4.55 17.47 15.46
CA SER A 41 4.11 16.55 16.53
C SER A 41 3.58 15.22 15.95
N TYR A 42 2.86 15.26 14.82
CA TYR A 42 2.43 14.05 14.12
C TYR A 42 3.62 13.25 13.55
N PHE A 43 4.60 13.94 12.95
CA PHE A 43 5.80 13.27 12.42
C PHE A 43 6.62 12.60 13.53
N GLU A 44 6.76 13.25 14.68
CA GLU A 44 7.44 12.69 15.84
C GLU A 44 6.72 11.45 16.37
N ALA A 45 5.38 11.46 16.42
CA ALA A 45 4.59 10.29 16.80
C ALA A 45 4.79 9.12 15.83
N ILE A 46 4.82 9.38 14.53
CA ILE A 46 5.11 8.36 13.50
C ILE A 46 6.53 7.81 13.70
N VAL A 47 7.54 8.66 13.86
CA VAL A 47 8.93 8.23 14.11
C VAL A 47 9.03 7.39 15.39
N ALA A 48 8.35 7.80 16.45
CA ALA A 48 8.33 7.07 17.71
C ALA A 48 7.67 5.68 17.55
N GLY A 49 6.59 5.58 16.76
CA GLY A 49 5.94 4.30 16.49
C GLY A 49 6.78 3.37 15.62
N LEU A 50 7.42 3.89 14.58
CA LEU A 50 8.38 3.14 13.75
C LEU A 50 9.53 2.57 14.60
N LYS A 51 10.11 3.38 15.49
CA LYS A 51 11.16 2.92 16.43
C LYS A 51 10.69 1.80 17.36
N LYS A 52 9.41 1.76 17.71
CA LYS A 52 8.81 0.74 18.58
C LYS A 52 8.32 -0.49 17.81
N GLY A 53 8.27 -0.44 16.48
CA GLY A 53 7.62 -1.46 15.66
C GLY A 53 6.09 -1.50 15.84
N ARG A 54 5.47 -0.41 16.33
CA ARG A 54 4.01 -0.32 16.51
C ARG A 54 3.53 1.12 16.32
N LEU A 55 2.55 1.31 15.44
CA LEU A 55 1.87 2.58 15.20
C LEU A 55 0.40 2.44 15.58
N HIS A 56 -0.07 3.34 16.45
CA HIS A 56 -1.50 3.47 16.75
C HIS A 56 -2.00 4.77 16.14
N ILE A 57 -2.89 4.67 15.15
CA ILE A 57 -3.51 5.82 14.50
C ILE A 57 -4.95 5.89 14.98
N LYS A 58 -5.35 7.03 15.54
CA LYS A 58 -6.72 7.28 15.99
C LYS A 58 -7.28 8.55 15.38
N GLN A 59 -8.49 8.47 14.84
CA GLN A 59 -9.24 9.59 14.29
C GLN A 59 -10.72 9.43 14.63
N GLY A 60 -11.24 10.29 15.51
CA GLY A 60 -12.60 10.15 16.04
C GLY A 60 -12.80 8.78 16.69
N ASP A 61 -13.78 8.03 16.17
CA ASP A 61 -14.12 6.67 16.63
C ASP A 61 -13.36 5.58 15.87
N GLN A 62 -12.56 5.94 14.86
CA GLN A 62 -11.74 5.00 14.11
C GLN A 62 -10.36 4.90 14.76
N SER A 63 -9.88 3.67 14.90
CA SER A 63 -8.50 3.39 15.28
C SER A 63 -7.94 2.27 14.42
N LEU A 64 -6.64 2.37 14.12
CA LEU A 64 -5.90 1.38 13.36
C LEU A 64 -4.56 1.14 14.05
N ASP A 65 -4.36 -0.09 14.48
CA ASP A 65 -3.07 -0.58 14.94
C ASP A 65 -2.31 -1.17 13.77
N LEU A 66 -1.05 -0.77 13.64
CA LEU A 66 -0.14 -1.23 12.61
C LEU A 66 1.15 -1.72 13.24
N GLU A 67 1.70 -2.79 12.67
CA GLU A 67 2.97 -3.39 13.08
C GLU A 67 3.95 -3.34 11.90
N PRO A 68 4.74 -2.25 11.78
CA PRO A 68 5.78 -2.14 10.77
C PRO A 68 6.77 -3.31 10.83
N ALA A 69 7.07 -3.89 9.67
CA ALA A 69 8.13 -4.87 9.55
C ALA A 69 9.52 -4.24 9.77
N GLN A 70 10.52 -5.07 10.06
CA GLN A 70 11.91 -4.61 10.24
C GLN A 70 12.47 -3.92 8.97
N GLN A 71 11.97 -4.32 7.81
CA GLN A 71 12.26 -3.67 6.53
C GLN A 71 11.00 -2.98 6.01
N VAL A 72 11.15 -1.72 5.62
CA VAL A 72 10.08 -0.89 5.07
C VAL A 72 10.51 -0.30 3.72
N ASP A 73 9.55 -0.16 2.81
CA ASP A 73 9.72 0.56 1.55
C ASP A 73 9.34 2.02 1.79
N VAL A 74 10.24 2.95 1.45
CA VAL A 74 10.04 4.39 1.62
C VAL A 74 10.11 5.08 0.26
N GLU A 75 9.06 5.80 -0.10
CA GLU A 75 9.05 6.70 -1.25
C GLU A 75 8.87 8.15 -0.81
N VAL A 76 9.69 9.05 -1.37
CA VAL A 76 9.60 10.49 -1.12
C VAL A 76 9.44 11.21 -2.46
N ARG A 77 8.36 11.98 -2.59
CA ARG A 77 8.14 12.86 -3.75
C ARG A 77 7.99 14.30 -3.28
N ALA A 78 8.80 15.18 -3.84
CA ALA A 78 8.68 16.62 -3.64
C ALA A 78 8.34 17.31 -4.96
N SER A 79 7.52 18.36 -4.89
CA SER A 79 7.13 19.16 -6.05
C SER A 79 6.96 20.62 -5.65
N HIS A 80 7.27 21.53 -6.57
CA HIS A 80 7.01 22.95 -6.43
C HIS A 80 6.38 23.47 -7.73
N LYS A 81 5.24 24.15 -7.63
CA LYS A 81 4.52 24.73 -8.78
C LYS A 81 3.78 25.99 -8.38
N LYS A 82 4.06 27.11 -9.07
CA LYS A 82 3.37 28.41 -8.91
C LYS A 82 3.27 28.86 -7.44
N GLY A 83 4.36 28.79 -6.69
CA GLY A 83 4.40 29.21 -5.27
C GLY A 83 3.72 28.24 -4.30
N ARG A 84 3.35 27.04 -4.75
CA ARG A 84 2.90 25.95 -3.89
C ARG A 84 3.97 24.88 -3.83
N GLU A 85 4.41 24.57 -2.63
CA GLU A 85 5.31 23.47 -2.32
C GLU A 85 4.50 22.29 -1.78
N ARG A 86 4.87 21.07 -2.19
CA ARG A 86 4.26 19.85 -1.67
C ARG A 86 5.32 18.78 -1.52
N ILE A 87 5.31 18.12 -0.36
CA ILE A 87 6.04 16.89 -0.12
C ILE A 87 5.04 15.78 0.17
N ARG A 88 5.30 14.58 -0.34
CA ARG A 88 4.56 13.35 -0.05
C ARG A 88 5.56 12.30 0.39
N PHE A 89 5.23 11.63 1.48
CA PHE A 89 5.95 10.48 1.99
C PHE A 89 5.03 9.27 1.90
N GLU A 90 5.56 8.14 1.45
CA GLU A 90 4.86 6.86 1.47
C GLU A 90 5.67 5.84 2.27
N ILE A 91 5.00 5.41 3.35
CA ILE A 91 5.25 4.36 4.34
C ILE A 91 4.71 2.98 3.98
N ALA A 92 5.46 2.05 3.38
CA ALA A 92 4.89 0.73 3.05
C ALA A 92 5.69 -0.44 3.64
N TRP A 93 4.98 -1.49 4.05
CA TRP A 93 5.55 -2.77 4.45
C TRP A 93 4.55 -3.89 4.19
N ARG A 94 5.05 -5.13 4.16
CA ARG A 94 4.22 -6.33 4.15
C ARG A 94 4.19 -6.92 5.54
N GLU A 95 3.03 -7.43 5.95
CA GLU A 95 2.91 -8.22 7.17
C GLU A 95 3.83 -9.45 7.07
N THR A 96 4.72 -9.63 8.04
CA THR A 96 5.51 -10.86 8.15
C THR A 96 4.58 -11.98 8.62
N ARG A 97 4.26 -12.91 7.73
CA ARG A 97 3.53 -14.13 8.10
C ARG A 97 4.54 -15.16 8.59
N GLU A 98 4.28 -15.81 9.73
CA GLU A 98 5.15 -16.82 10.35
C GLU A 98 5.56 -17.97 9.40
N SER A 99 4.80 -18.19 8.33
CA SER A 99 5.06 -19.22 7.31
C SER A 99 6.32 -18.99 6.45
N ASP A 100 6.89 -17.78 6.42
CA ASP A 100 8.12 -17.48 5.65
C ASP A 100 9.42 -17.88 6.39
N LEU A 101 9.33 -18.43 7.61
CA LEU A 101 10.48 -18.85 8.41
C LEU A 101 10.77 -20.36 8.31
N SER A 102 10.58 -20.98 7.14
CA SER A 102 11.09 -22.34 6.91
C SER A 102 12.60 -22.30 6.76
N ILE A 103 13.33 -22.47 7.86
CA ILE A 103 14.75 -22.74 7.81
C ILE A 103 14.88 -24.22 7.43
N SER A 104 15.25 -24.50 6.18
CA SER A 104 15.74 -25.82 5.80
C SER A 104 17.01 -26.09 6.61
N SER A 105 16.87 -26.91 7.66
CA SER A 105 18.00 -27.57 8.31
C SER A 105 18.43 -28.75 7.43
N GLU A 106 19.63 -28.69 6.86
CA GLU A 106 20.38 -29.86 6.37
C GLU A 106 20.91 -30.71 7.53
#